data_AF-A0A7S0P2N3-F1
#
_entry.id   AF-A0A7S0P2N3-F1
#
_cell.length_a   1.000
_cell.length_b   1.000
_cell.length_c   1.000
_cell.angle_alpha   90.00
_cell.angle_beta   90.00
_cell.angle_gamma   90.00
#
_symmetry.space_group_name_H-M   'P 1'
#
loop_
_entity.id
_entity.type
_entity.pdbx_description
1 polymer ?
#
loop_
_entity_poly.entity_id
_entity_poly.type
_entity_poly.pdbx_seq_one_letter_code
_entity_poly.pdbx_strand_id
1 'polypeptide(L)'
;MVSAAAFTDRIGRRPLLLVSCALSATCLFAIAALLGSGWGPYLGGAFTPLLLALMTAVEFAVGVGLNPVRIILSAELMPTRYRALGMSLGNAVGWGMALLSLFCFPIVIELTGAPAPP
;
A
#
# COMPACT_ATOMS: atom_id res chain seq x y z
N MET A 1 6.26 -11.87 -9.07
CA MET A 1 6.65 -12.19 -7.67
C MET A 1 8.10 -12.67 -7.54
N VAL A 2 8.64 -13.48 -8.46
CA VAL A 2 10.05 -13.94 -8.43
C VAL A 2 11.08 -12.81 -8.59
N SER A 3 10.77 -11.77 -9.37
CA SER A 3 11.66 -10.63 -9.61
C SER A 3 11.86 -9.71 -8.40
N ALA A 4 10.84 -9.58 -7.54
CA ALA A 4 10.91 -8.73 -6.36
C ALA A 4 11.85 -9.32 -5.30
N ALA A 5 11.66 -10.61 -4.96
CA ALA A 5 12.45 -11.31 -3.94
C ALA A 5 13.96 -11.33 -4.25
N ALA A 6 14.33 -11.54 -5.51
CA ALA A 6 15.74 -11.52 -5.94
C ALA A 6 16.39 -10.12 -5.82
N PHE A 7 15.60 -9.06 -5.95
CA PHE A 7 16.07 -7.68 -5.76
C PHE A 7 16.14 -7.32 -4.27
N THR A 8 15.24 -7.88 -3.45
CA THR A 8 15.18 -7.65 -2.00
C THR A 8 16.42 -8.18 -1.28
N ASP A 9 16.95 -9.31 -1.73
CA ASP A 9 18.11 -9.95 -1.09
C ASP A 9 19.44 -9.21 -1.32
N ARG A 10 19.54 -8.35 -2.36
CA ARG A 10 20.80 -7.64 -2.68
C ARG A 10 20.93 -6.24 -2.09
N ILE A 11 19.82 -5.54 -1.87
CA ILE A 11 19.82 -4.10 -1.50
C ILE A 11 19.78 -3.87 0.01
N GLY A 12 19.43 -4.90 0.78
CA GLY A 12 19.25 -4.79 2.22
C GLY A 12 17.83 -4.36 2.60
N ARG A 13 17.36 -4.87 3.73
CA ARG A 13 15.93 -4.86 4.11
C ARG A 13 15.41 -3.49 4.56
N ARG A 14 16.29 -2.68 5.17
CA ARG A 14 15.97 -1.34 5.69
C ARG A 14 15.84 -0.27 4.60
N PRO A 15 16.77 -0.12 3.64
CA PRO A 15 16.60 0.85 2.55
C PRO A 15 15.43 0.50 1.65
N LEU A 16 15.17 -0.79 1.43
CA LEU A 16 14.07 -1.22 0.57
C LEU A 16 12.69 -0.90 1.17
N LEU A 17 12.53 -1.04 2.49
CA LEU A 17 11.35 -0.54 3.19
C LEU A 17 11.17 0.97 3.03
N LEU A 18 12.23 1.75 3.20
CA LEU A 18 12.18 3.22 3.11
C LEU A 18 11.84 3.67 1.68
N VAL A 19 12.42 3.05 0.66
CA VAL A 19 12.14 3.36 -0.75
C VAL A 19 10.69 3.01 -1.09
N SER A 20 10.19 1.85 -0.67
CA SER A 20 8.79 1.46 -0.88
C SER A 20 7.82 2.42 -0.18
N CYS A 21 8.10 2.83 1.06
CA CYS A 21 7.29 3.82 1.77
C CYS A 21 7.34 5.21 1.14
N ALA A 22 8.51 5.65 0.69
CA ALA A 22 8.66 6.94 0.02
C ALA A 22 7.91 6.94 -1.31
N LEU A 23 8.03 5.87 -2.11
CA LEU A 23 7.34 5.72 -3.38
C LEU A 23 5.82 5.62 -3.21
N SER A 24 5.34 4.85 -2.23
CA SER A 24 3.90 4.78 -1.97
C SER A 24 3.36 6.11 -1.46
N ALA A 25 4.09 6.82 -0.60
CA ALA A 25 3.70 8.15 -0.12
C ALA A 25 3.62 9.18 -1.25
N THR A 26 4.60 9.21 -2.17
CA THR A 26 4.59 10.14 -3.30
C THR A 26 3.46 9.81 -4.28
N CYS A 27 3.22 8.53 -4.59
CA CYS A 27 2.11 8.13 -5.44
C CYS A 27 0.74 8.42 -4.81
N LEU A 28 0.55 8.15 -3.52
CA LEU A 28 -0.69 8.48 -2.81
C LEU A 28 -0.93 10.00 -2.74
N PHE A 29 0.13 10.78 -2.53
CA PHE A 29 0.04 12.24 -2.58
C PHE A 29 -0.36 12.74 -3.97
N ALA A 30 0.21 12.15 -5.03
CA ALA A 30 -0.16 12.47 -6.41
C ALA A 30 -1.64 12.13 -6.69
N ILE A 31 -2.13 10.97 -6.22
CA ILE A 31 -3.54 10.57 -6.36
C ILE A 31 -4.45 11.54 -5.61
N ALA A 32 -4.11 11.89 -4.36
CA ALA A 32 -4.88 12.85 -3.57
C ALA A 32 -4.91 14.24 -4.23
N ALA A 33 -3.79 14.70 -4.78
CA ALA A 33 -3.72 15.95 -5.52
C ALA A 33 -4.57 15.90 -6.81
N LEU A 34 -4.50 14.81 -7.58
CA LEU A 34 -5.28 14.61 -8.80
C LEU A 34 -6.80 14.59 -8.54
N LEU A 35 -7.23 13.92 -7.46
CA LEU A 35 -8.64 13.83 -7.07
C LEU A 35 -9.14 15.16 -6.45
N GLY A 36 -8.35 15.79 -5.58
CA GLY A 36 -8.74 17.00 -4.85
C GLY A 36 -8.68 18.30 -5.66
N SER A 37 -7.86 18.35 -6.72
CA SER A 37 -7.69 19.55 -7.54
C SER A 37 -8.76 19.71 -8.63
N GLY A 38 -9.62 18.71 -8.85
CA GLY A 38 -10.71 18.79 -9.83
C GLY A 38 -10.23 18.78 -11.30
N TRP A 39 -9.03 18.28 -11.59
CA TRP A 39 -8.48 18.20 -12.97
C TRP A 39 -9.11 17.09 -13.82
N GLY A 40 -9.99 16.27 -13.23
CA GLY A 40 -10.68 15.17 -13.91
C GLY A 40 -11.33 15.55 -15.25
N PRO A 41 -12.07 16.67 -15.36
CA PRO A 41 -12.66 17.10 -16.62
C PRO A 41 -11.62 17.54 -17.67
N TYR A 42 -10.49 18.12 -17.22
CA TYR A 42 -9.43 18.63 -18.10
C TYR A 42 -8.54 17.52 -18.68
N LEU A 43 -8.40 16.42 -17.94
CA LEU A 43 -7.65 15.23 -18.38
C LEU A 43 -8.45 14.33 -19.32
N GLY A 44 -9.78 14.49 -19.38
CA GLY A 44 -10.65 13.74 -20.28
C GLY A 44 -10.44 12.23 -20.19
N GLY A 45 -10.25 11.56 -21.32
CA GLY A 45 -10.01 10.12 -21.39
C GLY A 45 -8.69 9.63 -20.79
N ALA A 46 -7.74 10.53 -20.46
CA ALA A 46 -6.46 10.16 -19.84
C ALA A 46 -6.52 10.07 -18.31
N PHE A 47 -7.60 10.54 -17.68
CA PHE A 47 -7.75 10.54 -16.22
C PHE A 47 -7.77 9.12 -15.63
N THR A 48 -8.61 8.25 -16.18
CA THR A 48 -8.78 6.86 -15.74
C THR A 48 -7.49 6.02 -15.87
N PRO A 49 -6.78 6.00 -17.03
CA PRO A 49 -5.54 5.22 -17.13
C PRO A 49 -4.42 5.79 -16.25
N LEU A 50 -4.38 7.11 -16.01
CA LEU A 50 -3.39 7.73 -15.10
C LEU A 50 -3.64 7.32 -13.64
N LEU A 51 -4.89 7.36 -13.18
CA LEU A 51 -5.26 6.88 -11.84
C LEU A 51 -4.91 5.41 -11.66
N LEU A 52 -5.21 4.58 -12.65
CA LEU A 52 -4.88 3.15 -12.63
C LEU A 52 -3.36 2.93 -12.61
N ALA A 53 -2.58 3.70 -13.37
CA ALA A 53 -1.12 3.64 -13.35
C ALA A 53 -0.54 4.02 -11.97
N LEU A 54 -1.10 5.03 -11.31
CA LEU A 54 -0.66 5.41 -9.97
C LEU A 54 -1.05 4.37 -8.91
N MET A 55 -2.27 3.83 -8.98
CA MET A 55 -2.73 2.75 -8.10
C MET A 55 -1.87 1.48 -8.25
N THR A 56 -1.59 1.07 -9.49
CA THR A 56 -0.73 -0.08 -9.75
C THR A 56 0.72 0.17 -9.31
N ALA A 57 1.23 1.40 -9.41
CA ALA A 57 2.55 1.76 -8.88
C ALA A 57 2.61 1.65 -7.35
N VAL A 58 1.55 2.07 -6.64
CA VAL A 58 1.43 1.88 -5.18
C VAL A 58 1.43 0.40 -4.82
N GLU A 59 0.61 -0.41 -5.48
CA GLU A 59 0.54 -1.87 -5.25
C GLU A 59 1.89 -2.55 -5.53
N PHE A 60 2.59 -2.13 -6.58
CA PHE A 60 3.93 -2.62 -6.87
C PHE A 60 4.92 -2.24 -5.78
N ALA A 61 4.92 -0.99 -5.32
CA ALA A 61 5.81 -0.52 -4.25
C ALA A 61 5.58 -1.29 -2.93
N VAL A 62 4.32 -1.53 -2.57
CA VAL A 62 3.93 -2.29 -1.38
C VAL A 62 4.30 -3.78 -1.53
N GLY A 63 4.06 -4.36 -2.70
CA GLY A 63 4.35 -5.76 -3.00
C GLY A 63 5.84 -6.09 -3.01
N VAL A 64 6.69 -5.16 -3.46
CA VAL A 64 8.15 -5.36 -3.52
C VAL A 64 8.80 -5.22 -2.15
N GLY A 65 8.31 -4.33 -1.28
CA GLY A 65 8.99 -4.03 -0.02
C GLY A 65 8.22 -4.33 1.25
N LEU A 66 7.03 -3.75 1.42
CA LEU A 66 6.28 -3.88 2.67
C LEU A 66 5.84 -5.32 2.92
N ASN A 67 5.37 -6.02 1.90
CA ASN A 67 4.82 -7.37 2.08
C ASN A 67 5.87 -8.43 2.50
N PRO A 68 7.00 -8.62 1.78
CA PRO A 68 7.99 -9.62 2.17
C PRO A 68 8.68 -9.26 3.49
N VAL A 69 8.96 -7.99 3.73
CA VAL A 69 9.69 -7.59 4.94
C VAL A 69 8.85 -7.78 6.20
N ARG A 70 7.53 -7.59 6.17
CA ARG A 70 6.66 -7.88 7.33
C ARG A 70 6.71 -9.34 7.75
N ILE A 71 6.67 -10.26 6.79
CA ILE A 71 6.71 -11.71 7.05
C ILE A 71 8.08 -12.13 7.56
N ILE A 72 9.15 -11.63 6.94
CA ILE A 72 10.52 -12.01 7.31
C ILE A 72 10.90 -11.43 8.68
N LEU A 73 10.58 -10.15 8.93
CA LEU A 73 10.91 -9.50 10.20
C LEU A 73 10.17 -10.13 11.38
N SER A 74 8.91 -10.55 11.19
CA SER A 74 8.17 -11.28 12.23
C SER A 74 8.74 -12.68 12.47
N ALA A 75 9.35 -13.32 11.46
CA ALA A 75 10.07 -14.58 11.66
C ALA A 75 11.43 -14.41 12.37
N GLU A 76 12.11 -13.29 12.16
CA GLU A 76 13.43 -12.98 12.75
C GLU A 76 13.36 -12.45 14.18
N LEU A 77 12.37 -11.61 14.51
CA LEU A 77 12.22 -11.04 15.85
C LEU A 77 11.63 -12.03 16.86
N MET A 78 10.89 -13.04 16.40
CA MET A 78 10.17 -13.95 17.28
C MET A 78 11.00 -15.21 17.62
N PRO A 79 11.11 -15.58 18.92
CA PRO A 79 11.62 -16.89 19.32
C PRO A 79 10.81 -18.02 18.68
N THR A 80 11.44 -19.15 18.39
CA THR A 80 10.81 -20.31 17.71
C THR A 80 9.50 -20.78 18.35
N ARG A 81 9.37 -20.62 19.67
CA ARG A 81 8.15 -20.96 20.43
C ARG A 81 6.96 -20.01 20.19
N TYR A 82 7.20 -18.74 19.88
CA TYR A 82 6.15 -17.71 19.71
C TYR A 82 5.95 -17.28 18.26
N ARG A 83 6.76 -17.79 17.33
CA ARG A 83 6.71 -17.40 15.91
C ARG A 83 5.34 -17.61 15.25
N ALA A 84 4.68 -18.72 15.53
CA ALA A 84 3.34 -18.99 15.00
C ALA A 84 2.30 -17.99 15.53
N LEU A 85 2.37 -17.64 16.82
CA LEU A 85 1.51 -16.64 17.44
C LEU A 85 1.78 -15.22 16.90
N GLY A 86 3.05 -14.87 16.71
CA GLY A 86 3.43 -13.57 16.12
C GLY A 86 2.92 -13.38 14.71
N MET A 87 3.03 -14.43 13.87
CA MET A 87 2.49 -14.39 12.50
C MET A 87 0.96 -14.33 12.47
N SER A 88 0.27 -15.09 13.32
CA SER A 88 -1.20 -15.08 13.36
C SER A 88 -1.76 -13.74 13.87
N LEU A 89 -1.14 -13.14 14.90
CA LEU A 89 -1.46 -11.80 15.37
C LEU A 89 -1.22 -10.74 14.27
N GLY A 90 -0.08 -10.80 13.58
CA GLY A 90 0.22 -9.90 12.48
C GLY A 90 -0.82 -9.96 11.36
N ASN A 91 -1.25 -11.18 11.02
CA ASN A 91 -2.32 -11.38 10.04
C ASN A 91 -3.67 -10.86 10.57
N ALA A 92 -4.04 -11.18 11.81
CA ALA A 92 -5.28 -10.72 12.43
C ALA A 92 -5.39 -9.19 12.45
N VAL A 93 -4.30 -8.49 12.80
CA VAL A 93 -4.24 -7.02 12.74
C VAL A 93 -4.36 -6.52 11.31
N GLY A 94 -3.70 -7.17 10.36
CA GLY A 94 -3.78 -6.81 8.93
C GLY A 94 -5.21 -6.89 8.38
N TRP A 95 -5.89 -8.02 8.60
CA TRP A 95 -7.28 -8.19 8.20
C TRP A 95 -8.24 -7.28 8.98
N GLY A 96 -7.95 -7.03 10.26
CA GLY A 96 -8.70 -6.07 11.08
C GLY A 96 -8.64 -4.66 10.51
N MET A 97 -7.46 -4.19 10.10
CA MET A 97 -7.33 -2.87 9.47
C MET A 97 -7.92 -2.82 8.07
N ALA A 98 -7.89 -3.92 7.31
CA ALA A 98 -8.59 -3.99 6.03
C ALA A 98 -10.11 -3.84 6.20
N LEU A 99 -10.69 -4.53 7.19
CA LEU A 99 -12.10 -4.38 7.56
C LEU A 99 -12.42 -2.95 8.00
N LEU A 100 -11.60 -2.39 8.89
CA LEU A 100 -11.77 -1.02 9.36
C LEU A 100 -11.72 -0.02 8.20
N SER A 101 -10.78 -0.19 7.28
CA SER A 101 -10.67 0.64 6.07
C SER A 101 -11.94 0.56 5.21
N LEU A 102 -12.55 -0.62 5.09
CA LEU A 102 -13.78 -0.80 4.32
C LEU A 102 -14.96 -0.01 4.92
N PHE A 103 -15.05 0.06 6.25
CA PHE A 103 -16.09 0.84 6.94
C PHE A 103 -15.77 2.35 6.97
N CYS A 104 -14.51 2.72 7.11
CA CYS A 104 -14.11 4.14 7.17
C CYS A 104 -14.16 4.81 5.80
N PHE A 105 -13.87 4.09 4.72
CA PHE A 105 -13.83 4.66 3.37
C PHE A 105 -15.12 5.40 2.95
N PRO A 106 -16.33 4.83 3.08
CA PRO A 106 -17.56 5.55 2.72
C PRO A 106 -17.77 6.80 3.56
N ILE A 107 -17.46 6.75 4.87
CA ILE A 107 -17.59 7.89 5.80
C ILE A 107 -16.66 9.03 5.38
N VAL A 108 -15.42 8.70 5.00
CA VAL A 108 -14.43 9.69 4.58
C VAL A 108 -14.82 10.34 3.25
N ILE A 109 -15.38 9.57 2.31
CA ILE A 109 -15.89 10.10 1.04
C ILE A 109 -17.04 11.08 1.26
N GLU A 110 -18.00 10.71 2.12
CA GLU A 110 -19.13 11.58 2.46
C GLU A 110 -18.69 12.91 3.09
N LEU A 111 -17.67 12.88 3.95
CA LEU A 111 -17.13 14.07 4.61
C LEU A 111 -16.27 14.95 3.69
N THR A 112 -15.57 14.34 2.72
CA THR A 112 -14.66 15.06 1.81
C THR A 112 -15.34 15.57 0.54
N GLY A 113 -16.59 15.16 0.26
CA GLY A 113 -17.32 15.55 -0.94
C GLY A 113 -16.70 15.04 -2.24
N ALA A 114 -15.78 14.07 -2.16
CA ALA A 114 -15.17 13.46 -3.31
C ALA A 114 -16.23 12.64 -4.05
N PRO A 115 -16.30 12.69 -5.40
CA PRO A 115 -17.26 11.89 -6.15
C PRO A 115 -17.02 10.41 -5.84
N ALA A 116 -18.07 9.73 -5.36
CA ALA A 116 -18.04 8.29 -5.14
C ALA A 116 -17.59 7.62 -6.45
N PRO A 117 -16.60 6.71 -6.43
CA PRO A 117 -16.31 5.92 -7.61
C PRO A 117 -17.58 5.15 -8.01
N PRO A 118 -17.93 5.12 -9.31
CA PRO A 118 -19.15 4.46 -9.81
C PRO A 118 -19.16 2.95 -9.57
#